data_AF-A0A969WP63-F1
#
_entry.id   AF-A0A969WP63-F1
#
_cell.length_a   1.000
_cell.length_b   1.000
_cell.length_c   1.000
_cell.angle_alpha   90.00
_cell.angle_beta   90.00
_cell.angle_gamma   90.00
#
_symmetry.space_group_name_H-M   'P 1'
#
loop_
_entity.id
_entity.type
_entity.pdbx_description
1 polymer ?
#
loop_
_entity_poly.entity_id
_entity_poly.type
_entity_poly.pdbx_seq_one_letter_code
_entity_poly.pdbx_strand_id
1 'polypeptide(L)'
;MAISIKKNKGGNKMIKITTKKVIVRGEKRRKIVDIMGVMPISELPSFYLNTYPQVIKRHERWNCRDICIKQTNRYNIVESQLLVIGDTYDELTFQKVLQVIRKAGDRLHKIRQEEKELKKVWKGEEVFCI
;
A
#
# COMPACT_ATOMS: atom_id res chain seq x y z
N MET A 1 -23.24 -20.11 -0.13
CA MET A 1 -23.67 -19.12 0.88
C MET A 1 -23.03 -17.78 0.53
N ALA A 2 -23.82 -16.83 0.03
CA ALA A 2 -23.35 -15.50 -0.33
C ALA A 2 -23.52 -14.57 0.87
N ILE A 3 -22.41 -14.03 1.38
CA ILE A 3 -22.43 -13.03 2.46
C ILE A 3 -22.37 -11.65 1.80
N SER A 4 -23.52 -10.98 1.80
CA SER A 4 -23.67 -9.59 1.39
C SER A 4 -23.08 -8.67 2.46
N ILE A 5 -22.10 -7.84 2.09
CA ILE A 5 -21.50 -6.86 3.01
C ILE A 5 -21.90 -5.45 2.54
N LYS A 6 -22.60 -4.77 3.45
CA LYS A 6 -23.11 -3.39 3.34
C LYS A 6 -22.04 -2.40 2.84
N LYS A 7 -22.47 -1.49 1.96
CA LYS A 7 -21.69 -0.32 1.50
C LYS A 7 -21.36 0.60 2.67
N ASN A 8 -20.10 0.64 3.09
CA ASN A 8 -19.59 1.70 3.96
C ASN A 8 -19.29 2.96 3.13
N LYS A 9 -20.12 4.00 3.29
CA LYS A 9 -19.87 5.37 2.80
C LYS A 9 -18.83 6.02 3.73
N GLY A 10 -17.57 5.85 3.40
CA GLY A 10 -16.42 6.35 4.16
C GLY A 10 -15.19 5.58 3.73
N GLY A 11 -14.63 5.93 2.58
CA GLY A 11 -13.63 5.16 1.86
C GLY A 11 -12.28 5.07 2.58
N ASN A 12 -12.20 4.23 3.61
CA ASN A 12 -10.93 3.62 4.00
C ASN A 12 -10.53 2.68 2.86
N LYS A 13 -9.77 3.21 1.90
CA LYS A 13 -9.11 2.43 0.84
C LYS A 13 -8.03 1.56 1.49
N MET A 14 -8.46 0.52 2.20
CA MET A 14 -7.57 -0.51 2.75
C MET A 14 -7.11 -1.39 1.60
N ILE A 15 -5.80 -1.63 1.50
CA ILE A 15 -5.25 -2.56 0.50
C ILE A 15 -5.77 -3.97 0.84
N LYS A 16 -6.39 -4.61 -0.15
CA LYS A 16 -6.91 -5.98 -0.05
C LYS A 16 -6.10 -6.87 -0.99
N ILE A 17 -5.46 -7.90 -0.46
CA ILE A 17 -4.74 -8.91 -1.23
C ILE A 17 -5.49 -10.22 -1.11
N THR A 18 -5.99 -10.73 -2.23
CA THR A 18 -6.67 -12.02 -2.30
C THR A 18 -5.67 -13.09 -2.72
N THR A 19 -5.62 -14.20 -1.98
CA THR A 19 -4.70 -15.31 -2.26
C THR A 19 -5.41 -16.66 -2.31
N LYS A 20 -4.83 -17.59 -3.05
CA LYS A 20 -5.23 -19.01 -3.06
C LYS A 20 -4.07 -19.85 -2.54
N LYS A 21 -4.36 -20.79 -1.62
CA LYS A 21 -3.39 -21.79 -1.17
C LYS A 21 -3.19 -22.81 -2.30
N VAL A 22 -1.95 -23.08 -2.67
CA VAL A 22 -1.55 -24.00 -3.74
C VAL A 22 -0.36 -24.84 -3.30
N ILE A 23 -0.16 -26.00 -3.91
CA ILE A 23 1.05 -26.81 -3.75
C ILE A 23 1.85 -26.69 -5.05
N VAL A 24 3.12 -26.32 -4.94
CA VAL A 24 4.04 -26.19 -6.09
C VAL A 24 5.28 -27.01 -5.78
N ARG A 25 5.55 -28.04 -6.59
CA ARG A 25 6.70 -28.96 -6.41
C ARG A 25 6.76 -29.55 -4.99
N GLY A 26 5.61 -29.93 -4.42
CA GLY A 26 5.51 -30.49 -3.07
C GLY A 26 5.48 -29.46 -1.92
N GLU A 27 5.71 -28.18 -2.20
CA GLU A 27 5.73 -27.14 -1.17
C GLU A 27 4.43 -26.35 -1.09
N LYS A 28 3.99 -26.02 0.13
CA LYS A 28 2.83 -25.14 0.37
C LYS A 28 3.20 -23.70 -0.02
N ARG A 29 2.43 -23.11 -0.94
CA ARG A 29 2.61 -21.73 -1.41
C ARG A 29 1.28 -20.98 -1.46
N ARG A 30 1.36 -19.66 -1.60
CA ARG A 30 0.22 -18.77 -1.85
C ARG A 30 0.33 -18.13 -3.20
N LYS A 31 -0.67 -18.36 -4.05
CA LYS A 31 -0.83 -17.66 -5.32
C LYS A 31 -1.59 -16.36 -5.10
N ILE A 32 -1.08 -15.26 -5.61
CA ILE A 32 -1.79 -13.97 -5.58
C ILE A 32 -2.86 -14.00 -6.67
N VAL A 33 -4.10 -13.74 -6.26
CA VAL A 33 -5.27 -13.75 -7.15
C VAL A 33 -5.68 -12.34 -7.52
N ASP A 34 -5.65 -11.43 -6.55
CA ASP A 34 -6.04 -10.05 -6.79
C ASP A 34 -5.41 -9.11 -5.75
N ILE A 35 -5.24 -7.85 -6.13
CA ILE A 35 -4.79 -6.75 -5.28
C ILE A 35 -5.68 -5.54 -5.56
N MET A 36 -6.37 -5.04 -4.54
CA MET A 36 -7.30 -3.91 -4.63
C MET A 36 -6.98 -2.85 -3.57
N GLY A 37 -7.47 -1.62 -3.78
CA GLY A 37 -7.39 -0.54 -2.78
C GLY A 37 -6.07 0.21 -2.74
N VAL A 38 -5.14 -0.08 -3.66
CA VAL A 38 -3.88 0.64 -3.81
C VAL A 38 -4.14 2.01 -4.42
N MET A 39 -3.69 3.07 -3.77
CA MET A 39 -3.84 4.43 -4.28
C MET A 39 -2.90 4.70 -5.46
N PRO A 40 -3.34 5.52 -6.43
CA PRO A 40 -2.47 6.04 -7.48
C PRO A 40 -1.36 6.90 -6.84
N ILE A 41 -0.20 6.95 -7.49
CA ILE A 41 0.97 7.72 -7.02
C ILE A 41 0.61 9.20 -6.92
N SER A 42 -0.24 9.70 -7.81
CA SER A 42 -0.73 11.09 -7.79
C SER A 42 -1.58 11.44 -6.55
N GLU A 43 -2.15 10.46 -5.86
CA GLU A 43 -2.92 10.66 -4.61
C GLU A 43 -2.06 10.47 -3.34
N LEU A 44 -0.78 10.11 -3.49
CA LEU A 44 0.13 9.89 -2.37
C LEU A 44 0.87 11.18 -2.01
N PRO A 45 1.01 11.52 -0.71
CA PRO A 45 1.83 12.63 -0.27
C PRO A 45 3.28 12.51 -0.77
N SER A 46 3.89 13.61 -1.17
CA SER A 46 5.31 13.63 -1.60
C SER A 46 6.24 13.11 -0.49
N PHE A 47 5.96 13.47 0.76
CA PHE A 47 6.70 12.96 1.92
C PHE A 47 6.57 11.43 2.07
N TYR A 48 5.42 10.87 1.71
CA TYR A 48 5.23 9.42 1.69
C TYR A 48 6.15 8.75 0.65
N LEU A 49 6.25 9.34 -0.55
CA LEU A 49 7.05 8.82 -1.66
C LEU A 49 8.57 8.92 -1.43
N ASN A 50 8.99 9.94 -0.68
CA ASN A 50 10.41 10.24 -0.42
C ASN A 50 11.00 9.46 0.76
N THR A 51 10.18 8.79 1.58
CA THR A 51 10.65 8.00 2.72
C THR A 51 10.04 6.59 2.73
N TYR A 52 10.59 5.71 3.60
CA TYR A 52 10.28 4.28 3.61
C TYR A 52 9.63 3.86 4.95
N PRO A 53 8.86 2.77 5.00
CA PRO A 53 8.44 1.90 3.89
C PRO A 53 7.28 2.50 3.09
N GLN A 54 7.22 2.15 1.80
CA GLN A 54 6.17 2.62 0.89
C GLN A 54 5.64 1.50 -0.02
N VAL A 55 4.36 1.62 -0.41
CA VAL A 55 3.70 0.71 -1.37
C VAL A 55 3.13 1.55 -2.50
N ILE A 56 3.55 1.24 -3.72
CA ILE A 56 3.12 1.95 -4.94
C ILE A 56 2.65 0.95 -5.99
N LYS A 57 1.76 1.38 -6.90
CA LYS A 57 1.45 0.58 -8.09
C LYS A 57 2.69 0.45 -8.96
N ARG A 58 2.94 -0.75 -9.48
CA ARG A 58 4.10 -1.01 -10.35
C ARG A 58 4.02 -0.22 -11.66
N HIS A 59 2.85 -0.23 -12.28
CA HIS A 59 2.60 0.46 -13.54
C HIS A 59 1.27 1.19 -13.45
N GLU A 60 1.31 2.51 -13.30
CA GLU A 60 0.10 3.32 -13.17
C GLU A 60 -0.61 3.55 -14.52
N ARG A 61 0.16 3.59 -15.61
CA ARG A 61 -0.35 3.74 -16.99
C ARG A 61 -1.05 2.50 -17.54
N TRP A 62 -0.75 1.35 -16.95
CA TRP A 62 -1.34 0.07 -17.33
C TRP A 62 -2.35 -0.27 -16.24
N ASN A 63 -3.47 -0.91 -16.56
CA ASN A 63 -4.44 -1.35 -15.53
C ASN A 63 -3.91 -2.54 -14.70
N CYS A 64 -2.60 -2.55 -14.47
CA CYS A 64 -1.84 -3.47 -13.67
C CYS A 64 -2.14 -3.21 -12.20
N ARG A 65 -2.52 -4.27 -11.49
CA ARG A 65 -2.81 -4.24 -10.06
C ARG A 65 -1.62 -4.70 -9.21
N ASP A 66 -0.49 -5.02 -9.84
CA ASP A 66 0.74 -5.37 -9.15
C ASP A 66 1.27 -4.19 -8.36
N ILE A 67 1.87 -4.49 -7.22
CA ILE A 67 2.46 -3.48 -6.34
C ILE A 67 3.96 -3.67 -6.20
N CYS A 68 4.64 -2.54 -6.09
CA CYS A 68 6.01 -2.44 -5.66
C CYS A 68 6.03 -1.99 -4.21
N ILE A 69 6.66 -2.81 -3.37
CA ILE A 69 6.89 -2.54 -1.95
C ILE A 69 8.35 -2.15 -1.81
N LYS A 70 8.62 -0.99 -1.20
CA LYS A 70 9.98 -0.53 -0.91
C LYS A 70 10.16 -0.34 0.58
N GLN A 71 11.29 -0.79 1.12
CA GLN A 71 11.67 -0.60 2.50
C GLN A 71 13.18 -0.36 2.60
N THR A 72 13.65 0.13 3.74
CA THR A 72 15.07 0.16 4.07
C THR A 72 15.40 -0.96 5.04
N ASN A 73 16.56 -1.58 4.85
CA ASN A 73 17.10 -2.51 5.84
C ASN A 73 17.90 -1.77 6.92
N ARG A 74 18.50 -2.53 7.86
CA ARG A 74 19.30 -1.99 8.98
C ARG A 74 20.51 -1.16 8.56
N TYR A 75 20.93 -1.23 7.30
CA TYR A 75 22.05 -0.49 6.73
C TYR A 75 21.58 0.69 5.86
N ASN A 76 20.31 1.07 5.95
CA ASN A 76 19.68 2.09 5.10
C ASN A 76 19.72 1.79 3.59
N ILE A 77 19.94 0.52 3.21
CA ILE A 77 19.87 0.10 1.82
C ILE A 77 18.41 -0.12 1.46
N VAL A 78 17.99 0.44 0.32
CA VAL A 78 16.63 0.32 -0.19
C VAL A 78 16.45 -1.06 -0.82
N GLU A 79 15.52 -1.83 -0.27
CA GLU A 79 15.07 -3.09 -0.80
C GLU A 79 13.72 -2.89 -1.50
N SER A 80 13.56 -3.51 -2.67
CA SER A 80 12.32 -3.48 -3.43
C SER A 80 11.83 -4.90 -3.68
N GLN A 81 10.55 -5.12 -3.41
CA GLN A 81 9.88 -6.39 -3.66
C GLN A 81 8.61 -6.16 -4.46
N LEU A 82 8.39 -7.01 -5.46
CA LEU A 82 7.19 -7.00 -6.27
C LEU A 82 6.20 -8.04 -5.77
N LEU A 83 4.93 -7.63 -5.64
CA LEU A 83 3.82 -8.54 -5.45
C LEU A 83 2.98 -8.53 -6.73
N VAL A 84 3.08 -9.62 -7.48
CA VAL A 84 2.53 -9.77 -8.83
C VAL A 84 1.33 -10.70 -8.81
N ILE A 85 0.25 -10.33 -9.49
CA ILE A 85 -0.92 -11.19 -9.65
C ILE A 85 -0.55 -12.39 -10.53
N GLY A 86 -0.88 -13.59 -10.06
CA GLY A 86 -0.54 -14.85 -10.72
C GLY A 86 0.70 -15.53 -10.15
N ASP A 87 1.60 -14.78 -9.49
CA ASP A 87 2.81 -15.33 -8.89
C ASP A 87 2.52 -16.08 -7.59
N THR A 88 3.43 -16.98 -7.24
CA THR A 88 3.37 -17.79 -6.02
C THR A 88 4.50 -17.43 -5.06
N TYR A 89 4.15 -17.28 -3.79
CA TYR A 89 5.08 -16.94 -2.73
C TYR A 89 5.04 -18.03 -1.66
N ASP A 90 6.18 -18.34 -1.05
CA ASP A 90 6.21 -19.14 0.17
C ASP A 90 5.57 -18.35 1.33
N GLU A 91 5.15 -19.08 2.37
CA GLU A 91 4.43 -18.46 3.49
C GLU A 91 5.30 -17.42 4.23
N LEU A 92 6.59 -17.69 4.44
CA LEU A 92 7.46 -16.79 5.19
C LEU A 92 7.67 -15.47 4.44
N THR A 93 7.97 -15.55 3.15
CA THR A 93 8.11 -14.37 2.28
C THR A 93 6.80 -13.58 2.23
N PHE A 94 5.66 -14.27 2.09
CA PHE A 94 4.36 -13.60 2.04
C PHE A 94 4.04 -12.89 3.36
N GLN A 95 4.32 -13.50 4.51
CA GLN A 95 4.12 -12.86 5.81
C GLN A 95 5.01 -11.63 6.00
N LYS A 96 6.29 -11.70 5.58
CA LYS A 96 7.19 -10.54 5.59
C LYS A 96 6.63 -9.40 4.74
N VAL A 97 6.18 -9.69 3.52
CA VAL A 97 5.54 -8.69 2.64
C VAL A 97 4.35 -8.04 3.33
N LEU A 98 3.45 -8.82 3.94
CA LEU A 98 2.29 -8.28 4.64
C LEU A 98 2.67 -7.36 5.80
N GLN A 99 3.74 -7.67 6.55
CA GLN A 99 4.23 -6.79 7.62
C GLN A 99 4.69 -5.45 7.07
N VAL A 100 5.42 -5.43 5.95
CA VAL A 100 5.88 -4.18 5.34
C VAL A 100 4.70 -3.36 4.81
N ILE A 101 3.72 -4.02 4.18
CA ILE A 101 2.50 -3.35 3.69
C ILE A 101 1.72 -2.71 4.85
N ARG A 102 1.59 -3.39 5.99
CA ARG A 102 0.95 -2.84 7.18
C ARG A 102 1.68 -1.59 7.69
N LYS A 103 3.00 -1.68 7.89
CA LYS A 103 3.83 -0.54 8.29
C LYS A 103 3.70 0.66 7.34
N ALA A 104 3.68 0.38 6.03
CA ALA A 104 3.50 1.41 5.01
C ALA A 104 2.10 2.04 5.06
N GLY A 105 1.06 1.25 5.35
CA GLY A 105 -0.31 1.73 5.56
C GLY A 105 -0.44 2.61 6.81
N ASP A 106 0.12 2.18 7.94
CA ASP A 106 0.11 2.93 9.20
C ASP A 106 0.84 4.27 9.05
N ARG A 107 1.99 4.26 8.38
CA ARG A 107 2.76 5.46 8.06
C ARG A 107 1.95 6.43 7.19
N LEU A 108 1.32 5.94 6.12
CA LEU A 108 0.48 6.78 5.26
C LEU A 108 -0.71 7.37 6.03
N HIS A 109 -1.30 6.58 6.93
CA HIS A 109 -2.37 7.06 7.81
C HIS A 109 -1.89 8.21 8.69
N LYS A 110 -0.73 8.08 9.34
CA LYS A 110 -0.14 9.12 10.19
C LYS A 110 0.09 10.42 9.41
N ILE A 111 0.73 10.34 8.25
CA ILE A 111 0.99 11.52 7.38
C ILE A 111 -0.33 12.23 7.04
N ARG A 112 -1.39 11.48 6.73
CA ARG A 112 -2.69 12.08 6.42
C ARG A 112 -3.36 12.75 7.61
N GLN A 113 -3.16 12.25 8.82
CA GLN A 113 -3.65 12.92 10.02
C GLN A 113 -2.91 14.24 10.22
N GLU A 114 -1.58 14.24 10.08
CA GLU A 114 -0.74 15.45 10.15
C GLU A 114 -1.15 16.49 9.09
N GLU A 115 -1.34 16.08 7.83
CA GLU A 115 -1.85 16.97 6.77
C GLU A 115 -3.23 17.54 7.08
N LYS A 116 -4.12 16.73 7.67
CA LYS A 116 -5.47 17.16 8.04
C LYS A 116 -5.43 18.17 9.18
N GLU A 117 -4.53 18.01 10.13
CA GLU A 117 -4.30 18.95 11.23
C GLU A 117 -3.70 20.26 10.72
N LEU A 118 -2.65 20.20 9.90
CA LEU A 118 -2.05 21.38 9.27
C LEU A 118 -3.08 22.17 8.45
N LYS A 119 -3.93 21.49 7.67
CA LYS A 119 -5.02 22.14 6.92
C LYS A 119 -6.10 22.78 7.80
N LYS A 120 -6.25 22.38 9.06
CA LYS A 120 -7.14 23.07 10.00
C LYS A 120 -6.50 24.34 10.52
N VAL A 121 -5.20 24.31 10.77
CA VAL A 121 -4.43 25.45 11.32
C VAL A 121 -4.18 26.53 10.25
N TRP A 122 -3.83 26.12 9.03
CA TRP A 122 -3.44 27.01 7.93
C TRP A 122 -4.62 27.57 7.12
N LYS A 123 -5.83 27.59 7.69
CA LYS A 123 -7.01 28.18 7.02
C LYS A 123 -7.15 29.64 7.43
N GLY A 124 -6.96 30.54 6.47
CA GLY A 124 -7.17 31.99 6.61
C GLY A 124 -6.82 32.73 5.33
N GLU A 125 -7.28 33.98 5.20
CA GLU A 125 -6.79 34.91 4.18
C GLU A 125 -5.66 35.73 4.79
N GLU A 126 -4.48 35.67 4.18
CA GLU A 126 -3.36 36.56 4.49
C GLU A 126 -3.27 37.62 3.39
N VAL A 127 -3.56 38.87 3.74
CA VAL A 127 -3.36 40.01 2.85
C VAL A 127 -1.94 40.54 3.08
N PHE A 128 -1.10 40.41 2.07
CA PHE A 128 0.22 41.04 2.05
C PHE A 128 0.11 42.41 1.37
N CYS A 129 0.27 43.48 2.14
CA CYS A 129 0.49 44.81 1.59
C CYS A 129 1.98 44.96 1.30
N ILE A 130 2.34 45.10 0.01
CA ILE A 130 3.71 45.39 -0.45
C ILE A 130 3.83 46.90 -0.68
#